data_AF-A0A4R4SST9-F1
#
_entry.id   AF-A0A4R4SST9-F1
#
_cell.length_a   1.000
_cell.length_b   1.000
_cell.length_c   1.000
_cell.angle_alpha   90.00
_cell.angle_beta   90.00
_cell.angle_gamma   90.00
#
_symmetry.space_group_name_H-M   'P 1'
#
loop_
_entity.id
_entity.type
_entity.pdbx_description
1 polymer ?
#
loop_
_entity_poly.entity_id
_entity_poly.type
_entity_poly.pdbx_seq_one_letter_code
_entity_poly.pdbx_strand_id
1 'polypeptide(L)' 'MRRDFTGHRIWRAVRWDGRLGDWVASLHDPAAGVYPTVICSDAAALRDALCTEAEKAAARKGLR' A
#
# COMPACT_ATOMS: atom_id res chain seq x y z
N MET A 1 1.20 1.78 -10.67
CA MET A 1 0.82 1.47 -9.27
C MET A 1 0.39 0.01 -9.09
N ARG A 2 -0.79 -0.44 -9.54
CA ARG A 2 -1.24 -1.85 -9.36
C ARG A 2 -0.29 -2.91 -9.93
N ARG A 3 0.35 -2.61 -11.07
CA ARG A 3 1.34 -3.51 -11.70
C ARG A 3 2.67 -3.54 -10.96
N ASP A 4 2.98 -2.49 -10.21
CA ASP A 4 4.28 -2.31 -9.55
C ASP A 4 4.27 -2.88 -8.12
N PHE A 5 3.09 -2.94 -7.50
CA PHE A 5 2.89 -3.42 -6.13
C PHE A 5 1.94 -4.64 -6.11
N THR A 6 2.36 -5.74 -6.72
CA THR A 6 1.54 -6.95 -6.91
C THR A 6 1.18 -7.67 -5.61
N GLY A 7 1.96 -7.47 -4.55
CA GLY A 7 1.65 -7.96 -3.21
C GLY A 7 0.53 -7.21 -2.47
N HIS A 8 -0.03 -6.16 -3.09
CA HIS A 8 -1.09 -5.34 -2.51
C HIS A 8 -2.34 -5.32 -3.39
N ARG A 9 -3.52 -5.33 -2.76
CA ARG A 9 -4.75 -4.91 -3.41
C ARG A 9 -4.87 -3.39 -3.27
N ILE A 10 -5.02 -2.68 -4.38
CA ILE A 10 -5.03 -1.20 -4.40
C ILE A 10 -6.32 -0.66 -5.02
N TRP A 11 -7.00 0.23 -4.29
CA TRP A 11 -8.26 0.84 -4.71
C TRP A 11 -8.43 2.28 -4.16
N ARG A 12 -9.51 2.93 -4.59
CA ARG A 12 -9.98 4.20 -4.02
C ARG A 12 -11.16 3.92 -3.11
N ALA A 13 -11.13 4.43 -1.89
CA ALA A 13 -12.31 4.48 -1.05
C ALA A 13 -13.41 5.31 -1.74
N VAL A 14 -14.67 4.95 -1.49
CA VAL A 14 -15.82 5.73 -1.94
C VAL A 14 -16.40 6.42 -0.73
N ARG A 15 -16.53 7.74 -0.79
CA ARG A 15 -17.12 8.54 0.29
C ARG A 15 -18.63 8.39 0.27
N TRP A 16 -19.28 8.85 1.35
CA TRP A 16 -20.74 8.83 1.47
C TRP A 16 -21.46 9.58 0.35
N ASP A 17 -20.81 10.56 -0.27
CA ASP A 17 -21.32 11.36 -1.40
C ASP A 17 -21.09 10.70 -2.78
N GLY A 18 -20.59 9.47 -2.82
CA GLY A 18 -20.29 8.73 -4.05
C GLY A 18 -18.99 9.18 -4.74
N ARG A 19 -18.30 10.20 -4.24
CA ARG A 19 -17.02 10.64 -4.80
C ARG A 19 -15.87 9.76 -4.34
N LEU A 20 -14.81 9.72 -5.14
CA LEU A 20 -13.59 9.01 -4.78
C LEU A 20 -12.88 9.71 -3.62
N GLY A 21 -12.73 9.00 -2.51
CA GLY A 21 -11.98 9.39 -1.32
C GLY A 21 -10.52 8.96 -1.40
N ASP A 22 -9.95 8.52 -0.30
CA ASP A 22 -8.52 8.18 -0.21
C ASP A 22 -8.10 7.00 -1.09
N TRP A 23 -6.81 6.92 -1.35
CA TRP A 23 -6.17 5.73 -1.88
C TRP A 23 -5.88 4.74 -0.76
N VAL A 24 -6.18 3.47 -1.02
CA VAL A 24 -6.02 2.38 -0.05
C VAL A 24 -5.23 1.25 -0.68
N ALA A 25 -4.28 0.71 0.08
CA ALA A 25 -3.59 -0.53 -0.23
C ALA A 25 -3.72 -1.49 0.95
N SER A 26 -4.24 -2.69 0.72
CA SER A 26 -4.17 -3.77 1.70
C SER A 26 -3.18 -4.82 1.25
N LEU A 27 -2.35 -5.24 2.19
CA LEU A 27 -1.31 -6.24 2.01
C LEU A 27 -1.94 -7.62 1.86
N HIS A 28 -1.62 -8.29 0.76
CA HIS A 28 -2.03 -9.67 0.50
C HIS A 28 -0.83 -10.63 0.53
N ASP A 29 0.35 -10.17 0.09
CA ASP A 29 1.60 -10.90 0.25
C ASP A 29 2.35 -10.35 1.47
N PRO A 30 2.45 -11.07 2.61
CA PRO A 30 3.18 -10.62 3.79
C PRO A 30 4.67 -10.35 3.54
N ALA A 31 5.21 -10.82 2.43
CA ALA A 31 6.59 -10.62 2.03
C ALA A 31 6.83 -9.26 1.35
N ALA A 32 5.76 -8.54 0.98
CA ALA A 32 5.80 -7.31 0.20
C ALA A 32 5.64 -6.01 1.03
N GLY A 33 5.36 -6.11 2.33
CA GLY A 33 5.13 -4.95 3.20
C GLY A 33 5.07 -5.35 4.67
N VAL A 34 4.94 -4.37 5.56
CA VAL A 34 4.90 -4.58 7.01
C VAL A 34 3.51 -4.31 7.57
N TYR A 35 2.89 -3.20 7.16
CA TYR A 35 1.55 -2.85 7.62
C TYR A 35 0.46 -3.54 6.81
N PRO A 36 -0.59 -4.08 7.46
CA PRO A 36 -1.69 -4.74 6.77
C PRO A 36 -2.47 -3.82 5.82
N THR A 37 -2.61 -2.53 6.16
CA THR A 37 -3.33 -1.55 5.35
C THR A 37 -2.64 -0.19 5.42
N VAL A 38 -2.46 0.44 4.26
CA VAL A 38 -1.95 1.81 4.10
C VAL A 38 -3.02 2.65 3.41
N ILE A 39 -3.31 3.84 3.95
CA ILE A 39 -4.30 4.78 3.42
C ILE A 39 -3.62 6.14 3.24
N CYS A 40 -3.77 6.76 2.07
CA CYS A 40 -3.22 8.08 1.77
C CYS A 40 -4.20 8.91 0.94
N SER A 41 -4.14 10.24 1.07
CA SER A 41 -5.03 11.18 0.37
C SER A 41 -4.88 11.17 -1.15
N ASP A 42 -3.70 10.82 -1.66
CA ASP A 42 -3.40 10.82 -3.09
C ASP A 42 -2.51 9.63 -3.51
N ALA A 43 -2.34 9.47 -4.82
CA ALA A 43 -1.65 8.31 -5.40
C ALA A 43 -0.13 8.37 -5.20
N ALA A 44 0.45 9.57 -5.17
CA ALA A 44 1.89 9.75 -5.02
C ALA A 44 2.30 9.42 -3.60
N ALA A 45 1.58 9.96 -2.60
CA ALA A 45 1.76 9.62 -1.20
C ALA A 45 1.61 8.10 -0.96
N LEU A 46 0.61 7.45 -1.57
CA LEU A 46 0.48 6.01 -1.45
C LEU A 46 1.66 5.26 -2.08
N ARG A 47 2.15 5.69 -3.25
CA ARG A 47 3.31 5.08 -3.90
C ARG A 47 4.54 5.16 -3.01
N ASP A 48 4.83 6.33 -2.46
CA ASP A 48 6.01 6.55 -1.61
C ASP A 48 5.92 5.70 -0.34
N ALA A 49 4.74 5.65 0.29
CA ALA A 49 4.50 4.80 1.45
C ALA A 49 4.74 3.31 1.12
N LEU A 50 4.28 2.83 -0.04
CA LEU A 50 4.48 1.44 -0.45
C LEU A 50 5.96 1.12 -0.76
N CYS A 51 6.73 2.07 -1.28
CA CYS A 51 8.17 1.92 -1.44
C CYS A 51 8.85 1.75 -0.07
N THR A 52 8.54 2.61 0.90
CA THR A 52 9.07 2.52 2.27
C THR A 52 8.68 1.19 2.94
N GLU A 53 7.46 0.70 2.72
CA GLU A 53 7.02 -0.60 3.26
C GLU A 53 7.81 -1.77 2.66
N ALA A 54 8.10 -1.73 1.36
CA ALA A 54 8.92 -2.75 0.70
C ALA A 54 10.36 -2.76 1.24
N GLU A 55 10.95 -1.59 1.47
CA GLU A 55 12.29 -1.45 2.08
C GLU A 55 12.31 -2.05 3.50
N LYS A 56 11.32 -1.75 4.33
CA LYS A 56 11.20 -2.32 5.68
C LYS A 56 10.99 -3.84 5.64
N ALA A 57 10.17 -4.34 4.73
CA ALA A 57 9.93 -5.77 4.57
C ALA A 57 11.21 -6.51 4.16
N ALA A 58 12.00 -5.92 3.26
CA ALA A 58 13.30 -6.45 2.86
C ALA A 58 14.30 -6.46 4.03
N ALA A 59 14.38 -5.36 4.80
CA ALA A 59 15.24 -5.28 5.98
C ALA A 59 14.88 -6.34 7.05
N ARG A 60 13.58 -6.59 7.27
CA ARG A 60 13.11 -7.65 8.19
C ARG A 60 13.46 -9.06 7.73
N LYS A 61 13.48 -9.31 6.42
CA LYS A 61 13.91 -10.61 5.87
C LYS A 61 15.41 -10.83 6.04
N GLY A 62 16.22 -9.80 5.83
CA GLY A 62 17.68 -9.89 6.00
C GLY A 62 18.14 -10.05 7.46
N LEU A 63 17.25 -9.80 8.43
CA LEU A 63 17.49 -10.01 9.86
C LEU A 63 17.05 -11.41 10.35
N ARG A 64 16.35 -12.21 9.52
CA ARG A 64 15.91 -13.58 9.85
C ARG A 64 16.87 -14.60 9.27
#